data_AF-H2EIK9-F1
#
_entry.id   AF-H2EIK9-F1
#
_cell.length_a   1.000
_cell.length_b   1.000
_cell.length_c   1.000
_cell.angle_alpha   90.00
_cell.angle_beta   90.00
_cell.angle_gamma   90.00
#
_symmetry.space_group_name_H-M   'P 1'
#
loop_
_entity.id
_entity.type
_entity.pdbx_description
1 polymer ?
#
loop_
_entity_poly.entity_id
_entity_poly.type
_entity_poly.pdbx_seq_one_letter_code
_entity_poly.pdbx_strand_id
1 'polypeptide(L)'
;SGRGWESLSEWLSPCENLGIAAEHGYFIRWGSKKEWETCYTSAEAEWKNIVEPVMRSYMDATDGSTIEFKESALVWHHQDAHPDFGSCQAKELLDHLESVLANEPVVVKRGQHIVEVKPQGVSKGLAVEKVIHRMVENGNSPDMVMCIGDDRSDEDMFESILK
;
A
#
# COMPACT_ATOMS: atom_id res chain seq x y z
N SER A 1 -4.86 -5.64 -1.90
CA SER A 1 -5.44 -4.79 -0.83
C SER A 1 -4.34 -3.90 -0.23
N GLY A 2 -4.70 -2.74 0.33
CA GLY A 2 -3.76 -1.89 1.07
C GLY A 2 -3.54 -2.30 2.53
N ARG A 3 -4.27 -3.32 3.02
CA ARG A 3 -4.18 -3.82 4.40
C ARG A 3 -2.95 -4.70 4.61
N GLY A 4 -2.53 -4.79 5.88
CA GLY A 4 -1.45 -5.67 6.33
C GLY A 4 -1.77 -7.15 6.10
N TRP A 5 -0.74 -7.95 5.91
CA TRP A 5 -0.85 -9.37 5.56
C TRP A 5 -1.43 -10.22 6.71
N GLU A 6 -1.18 -9.87 7.97
CA GLU A 6 -1.70 -10.56 9.16
C GLU A 6 -3.23 -10.46 9.21
N SER A 7 -3.78 -9.25 9.12
CA SER A 7 -5.24 -9.03 9.15
C SER A 7 -5.94 -9.73 7.98
N LEU A 8 -5.37 -9.66 6.77
CA LEU A 8 -5.93 -10.36 5.61
C LEU A 8 -5.84 -11.88 5.75
N SER A 9 -4.77 -12.40 6.35
CA SER A 9 -4.62 -13.82 6.62
C SER A 9 -5.69 -14.32 7.58
N GLU A 10 -5.97 -13.55 8.63
CA GLU A 10 -6.98 -13.88 9.64
C GLU A 10 -8.39 -13.84 9.04
N TRP A 11 -8.79 -12.71 8.45
CA TRP A 11 -10.15 -12.48 7.98
C TRP A 11 -10.55 -13.38 6.81
N LEU A 12 -9.59 -13.74 5.95
CA LEU A 12 -9.81 -14.58 4.77
C LEU A 12 -9.33 -16.02 4.96
N SER A 13 -9.01 -16.42 6.20
CA SER A 13 -8.60 -17.78 6.53
C SER A 13 -9.56 -18.89 6.06
N PRO A 14 -10.90 -18.71 6.01
CA PRO A 14 -11.80 -19.74 5.50
C PRO A 14 -11.71 -19.97 3.98
N CYS A 15 -11.09 -19.06 3.24
CA CYS A 15 -11.04 -19.09 1.77
C CYS A 15 -9.77 -19.79 1.28
N GLU A 16 -9.75 -21.12 1.27
CA GLU A 16 -8.52 -21.90 0.99
C GLU A 16 -7.91 -21.66 -0.40
N ASN A 17 -8.75 -21.43 -1.41
CA ASN A 17 -8.33 -21.26 -2.81
C ASN A 17 -8.11 -19.79 -3.21
N LEU A 18 -8.06 -18.87 -2.23
CA LEU A 18 -7.92 -17.44 -2.50
C LEU A 18 -6.44 -17.02 -2.49
N GLY A 19 -5.99 -16.45 -3.62
CA GLY A 19 -4.74 -15.70 -3.67
C GLY A 19 -4.91 -14.32 -3.02
N ILE A 20 -3.94 -13.88 -2.22
CA ILE A 20 -4.01 -12.62 -1.48
C ILE A 20 -2.77 -11.78 -1.77
N ALA A 21 -2.99 -10.52 -2.16
CA ALA A 21 -1.95 -9.50 -2.23
C ALA A 21 -2.19 -8.46 -1.12
N ALA A 22 -1.24 -8.32 -0.20
CA ALA A 22 -1.29 -7.38 0.93
C ALA A 22 -0.36 -6.18 0.68
N GLU A 23 -0.60 -5.08 1.40
CA GLU A 23 0.20 -3.85 1.33
C GLU A 23 0.50 -3.40 -0.11
N HIS A 24 -0.57 -3.24 -0.91
CA HIS A 24 -0.48 -2.83 -2.31
C HIS A 24 0.34 -3.78 -3.20
N GLY A 25 0.47 -5.05 -2.84
CA GLY A 25 1.22 -6.04 -3.63
C GLY A 25 2.66 -6.26 -3.17
N TYR A 26 3.06 -5.68 -2.04
CA TYR A 26 4.35 -5.96 -1.43
C TYR A 26 4.47 -7.43 -1.02
N PHE A 27 3.40 -7.97 -0.43
CA PHE A 27 3.25 -9.38 -0.10
C PHE A 27 2.25 -10.03 -1.05
N ILE A 28 2.59 -11.20 -1.58
CA ILE A 28 1.68 -12.03 -2.36
C ILE A 28 1.70 -13.46 -1.83
N ARG A 29 0.52 -14.04 -1.61
CA ARG A 29 0.33 -15.45 -1.26
C ARG A 29 -0.63 -16.09 -2.25
N TRP A 30 -0.20 -17.13 -2.94
CA TRP A 30 -0.94 -17.75 -4.05
C TRP A 30 -2.02 -18.78 -3.62
N GLY A 31 -2.21 -18.96 -2.31
CA GLY A 31 -3.23 -19.84 -1.74
C GLY A 31 -3.01 -20.02 -0.24
N SER A 32 -4.01 -20.46 0.52
CA SER A 32 -3.94 -20.46 1.99
C SER A 32 -2.79 -21.29 2.57
N LYS A 33 -2.37 -22.34 1.85
CA LYS A 33 -1.29 -23.27 2.24
C LYS A 33 0.10 -22.87 1.72
N LYS A 34 0.21 -21.75 1.00
CA LYS A 34 1.48 -21.25 0.47
C LYS A 34 2.06 -20.20 1.41
N GLU A 35 3.37 -20.07 1.38
CA GLU A 35 4.07 -19.00 2.10
C GLU A 35 3.87 -17.65 1.40
N TRP A 36 4.06 -16.58 2.16
CA TRP A 36 4.05 -15.22 1.62
C TRP A 36 5.35 -14.95 0.87
N GLU A 37 5.22 -14.49 -0.37
CA GLU A 37 6.33 -14.03 -1.21
C GLU A 37 6.46 -12.50 -1.05
N THR A 38 7.66 -12.00 -0.75
CA THR A 38 7.99 -10.57 -0.77
C THR A 38 8.80 -10.22 -2.01
N CYS A 39 8.51 -9.05 -2.58
CA CYS A 39 9.22 -8.58 -3.79
C CYS A 39 10.39 -7.64 -3.49
N TYR A 40 10.62 -7.31 -2.21
CA TYR A 40 11.59 -6.32 -1.74
C TYR A 40 12.43 -6.89 -0.60
N THR A 41 13.65 -6.37 -0.46
CA THR A 41 14.58 -6.80 0.58
C THR A 41 14.56 -5.83 1.76
N SER A 42 14.67 -6.34 2.99
CA SER A 42 14.57 -5.53 4.21
C SER A 42 15.63 -4.43 4.34
N ALA A 43 16.71 -4.50 3.56
CA ALA A 43 17.77 -3.48 3.51
C ALA A 43 17.29 -2.14 2.90
N GLU A 44 16.12 -2.09 2.28
CA GLU A 44 15.59 -0.93 1.56
C GLU A 44 14.68 -0.02 2.42
N ALA A 45 14.66 -0.19 3.75
CA ALA A 45 13.77 0.53 4.66
C ALA A 45 14.40 1.74 5.37
N GLU A 46 15.61 2.18 5.00
CA GLU A 46 16.30 3.32 5.65
C GLU A 46 15.48 4.62 5.58
N TRP A 47 14.71 4.81 4.51
CA TRP A 47 13.79 5.94 4.34
C TRP A 47 12.78 6.06 5.49
N LYS A 48 12.41 4.95 6.15
CA LYS A 48 11.48 4.98 7.30
C LYS A 48 12.04 5.82 8.45
N ASN A 49 13.37 5.81 8.64
CA ASN A 49 14.04 6.62 9.67
C ASN A 49 13.95 8.13 9.36
N ILE A 50 13.73 8.49 8.10
CA ILE A 50 13.54 9.88 7.66
C ILE A 50 12.06 10.28 7.79
N VAL A 51 11.15 9.38 7.39
CA VAL A 51 9.70 9.64 7.40
C VAL A 51 9.10 9.70 8.79
N GLU A 52 9.50 8.77 9.67
CA GLU A 52 8.89 8.64 10.99
C GLU A 52 8.99 9.93 11.82
N PRO A 53 10.14 10.60 11.97
CA PRO A 53 10.23 11.86 12.71
C PRO A 53 9.33 12.96 12.13
N VAL A 54 9.23 13.04 10.80
CA VAL A 54 8.36 14.01 10.11
C VAL A 54 6.90 13.71 10.46
N MET A 55 6.43 12.47 10.24
CA MET A 55 5.05 12.10 10.57
C MET A 55 4.73 12.29 12.05
N ARG A 56 5.67 11.98 12.96
CA ARG A 56 5.50 12.21 14.41
C ARG A 56 5.27 13.68 14.73
N SER A 57 6.02 14.60 14.10
CA SER A 57 5.79 16.03 14.29
C SER A 57 4.39 16.48 13.89
N TYR A 58 3.80 15.89 12.83
CA TYR A 58 2.42 16.20 12.44
C TYR A 58 1.40 15.51 13.32
N MET A 59 1.72 14.31 13.82
CA MET A 59 0.90 13.60 14.80
C MET A 59 0.76 14.40 16.09
N ASP A 60 1.87 14.90 16.63
CA ASP A 60 1.89 15.70 17.87
C ASP A 60 1.18 17.05 17.70
N ALA A 61 1.15 17.59 16.47
CA ALA A 61 0.49 18.85 16.15
C ALA A 61 -0.99 18.69 15.74
N THR A 62 -1.49 17.46 15.60
CA THR A 62 -2.83 17.19 15.05
C THR A 62 -3.58 16.20 15.94
N ASP A 63 -4.36 16.72 16.87
CA ASP A 63 -5.21 15.92 17.75
C ASP A 63 -6.13 14.98 16.95
N GLY A 64 -6.19 13.72 17.37
CA GLY A 64 -6.97 12.67 16.70
C GLY A 64 -6.26 12.03 15.50
N SER A 65 -5.05 12.46 15.14
CA SER A 65 -4.24 11.75 14.15
C SER A 65 -3.39 10.63 14.76
N THR A 66 -3.04 9.64 13.95
CA THR A 66 -2.23 8.48 14.37
C THR A 66 -1.28 8.04 13.27
N ILE A 67 -0.27 7.23 13.62
CA ILE A 67 0.65 6.61 12.66
C ILE A 67 0.49 5.10 12.73
N GLU A 68 0.25 4.48 11.59
CA GLU A 68 0.26 3.04 11.39
C GLU A 68 1.60 2.62 10.76
N PHE A 69 2.29 1.70 11.44
CA PHE A 69 3.53 1.11 10.97
C PHE A 69 3.24 -0.20 10.26
N LYS A 70 3.52 -0.25 8.96
CA LYS A 70 3.46 -1.48 8.16
C LYS A 70 4.86 -1.95 7.79
N GLU A 71 4.95 -3.18 7.28
CA GLU A 71 6.21 -3.75 6.80
C GLU A 71 6.74 -2.97 5.58
N SER A 72 5.88 -2.57 4.65
CA SER A 72 6.28 -1.85 3.44
C SER A 72 5.92 -0.37 3.44
N ALA A 73 5.24 0.14 4.47
CA ALA A 73 4.73 1.51 4.44
C ALA A 73 4.68 2.15 5.82
N LEU A 74 4.67 3.48 5.85
CA LEU A 74 4.18 4.26 6.99
C LEU A 74 2.93 5.03 6.54
N VAL A 75 1.89 4.99 7.36
CA VAL A 75 0.62 5.67 7.05
C VAL A 75 0.28 6.60 8.19
N TRP A 76 0.10 7.88 7.89
CA TRP A 76 -0.45 8.86 8.81
C TRP A 76 -1.95 8.97 8.57
N HIS A 77 -2.74 8.72 9.62
CA HIS A 77 -4.20 8.74 9.61
C HIS A 77 -4.72 10.01 10.26
N HIS A 78 -5.74 10.63 9.65
CA HIS A 78 -6.36 11.84 10.17
C HIS A 78 -7.89 11.77 10.15
N GLN A 79 -8.46 10.57 10.15
CA GLN A 79 -9.90 10.34 10.12
C GLN A 79 -10.61 10.88 11.36
N ASP A 80 -9.98 10.76 12.53
CA ASP A 80 -10.55 11.21 13.81
C ASP A 80 -10.12 12.64 14.19
N ALA A 81 -9.31 13.29 13.34
CA ALA A 81 -8.96 14.70 13.49
C ALA A 81 -10.09 15.61 12.98
N HIS A 82 -10.07 16.89 13.38
CA HIS A 82 -11.03 17.87 12.84
C HIS A 82 -10.92 17.90 11.29
N PRO A 83 -12.02 17.73 10.53
CA PRO A 83 -11.95 17.48 9.08
C PRO A 83 -11.13 18.51 8.30
N ASP A 84 -11.39 19.80 8.53
CA ASP A 84 -10.69 20.88 7.83
C ASP A 84 -9.22 20.96 8.24
N PHE A 85 -8.93 20.78 9.52
CA PHE A 85 -7.57 20.89 10.04
C PHE A 85 -6.72 19.69 9.62
N GLY A 86 -7.26 18.48 9.77
CA GLY A 86 -6.63 17.24 9.32
C GLY A 86 -6.37 17.25 7.81
N SER A 87 -7.31 17.76 6.99
CA SER A 87 -7.07 17.90 5.55
C SER A 87 -5.99 18.93 5.21
N CYS A 88 -5.91 20.05 5.93
CA CYS A 88 -4.83 21.02 5.78
C CYS A 88 -3.48 20.40 6.15
N GLN A 89 -3.41 19.74 7.32
CA GLN A 89 -2.21 19.06 7.80
C GLN A 89 -1.76 17.94 6.84
N ALA A 90 -2.70 17.18 6.25
CA ALA A 90 -2.39 16.17 5.25
C ALA A 90 -1.72 16.74 4.00
N LYS A 91 -2.13 17.94 3.56
CA LYS A 91 -1.53 18.62 2.41
C LYS A 91 -0.11 19.08 2.73
N GLU A 92 0.07 19.74 3.86
CA GLU A 92 1.39 20.21 4.29
C GLU A 92 2.34 19.03 4.55
N LEU A 93 1.85 17.92 5.11
CA LEU A 93 2.64 16.70 5.32
C LEU A 93 3.07 16.08 3.99
N LEU A 94 2.16 16.02 3.00
CA LEU A 94 2.47 15.52 1.66
C LEU A 94 3.60 16.35 1.03
N ASP A 95 3.46 17.67 0.98
CA ASP A 95 4.44 18.57 0.36
C ASP A 95 5.80 18.48 1.08
N HIS A 96 5.81 18.37 2.41
CA HIS A 96 7.02 18.20 3.21
C HIS A 96 7.73 16.86 2.94
N LEU A 97 6.98 15.75 2.95
CA LEU A 97 7.55 14.43 2.68
C LEU A 97 8.05 14.30 1.24
N GLU A 98 7.33 14.83 0.25
CA GLU A 98 7.80 14.87 -1.15
C GLU A 98 9.12 15.64 -1.28
N SER A 99 9.27 16.75 -0.55
CA SER A 99 10.52 17.51 -0.55
C SER A 99 11.68 16.77 0.11
N VAL A 100 11.46 16.10 1.24
CA VAL A 100 12.53 15.45 2.01
C VAL A 100 12.94 14.12 1.37
N LEU A 101 12.01 13.43 0.72
CA LEU A 101 12.22 12.11 0.10
C LEU A 101 12.52 12.18 -1.40
N ALA A 102 12.80 13.37 -1.95
CA ALA A 102 12.97 13.56 -3.39
C ALA A 102 14.07 12.67 -4.03
N ASN A 103 15.04 12.20 -3.24
CA ASN A 103 16.14 11.33 -3.69
C ASN A 103 16.01 9.88 -3.19
N GLU A 104 14.95 9.57 -2.46
CA GLU A 104 14.70 8.22 -1.92
C GLU A 104 13.82 7.42 -2.91
N PRO A 105 13.98 6.09 -3.00
CA PRO A 105 13.21 5.24 -3.91
C PRO A 105 11.79 4.96 -3.36
N VAL A 106 11.06 6.01 -3.00
CA VAL A 106 9.73 5.94 -2.36
C VAL A 106 8.74 6.88 -3.05
N VAL A 107 7.46 6.62 -2.82
CA VAL A 107 6.35 7.44 -3.29
C VAL A 107 5.50 7.85 -2.10
N VAL A 108 5.21 9.15 -2.01
CA VAL A 108 4.24 9.70 -1.07
C VAL A 108 2.90 9.81 -1.79
N LYS A 109 1.84 9.24 -1.22
CA LYS A 109 0.48 9.33 -1.77
C LYS A 109 -0.49 9.78 -0.68
N ARG A 110 -1.37 10.71 -1.04
CA ARG A 110 -2.55 11.05 -0.25
C ARG A 110 -3.74 10.17 -0.67
N GLY A 111 -4.40 9.58 0.32
CA GLY A 111 -5.63 8.82 0.15
C GLY A 111 -6.79 9.45 0.93
N GLN A 112 -7.90 8.71 1.05
CA GLN A 112 -9.03 9.14 1.86
C GLN A 112 -8.63 9.11 3.35
N HIS A 113 -8.56 10.30 3.97
CA HIS A 113 -8.16 10.51 5.38
C HIS A 113 -6.75 10.02 5.75
N ILE A 114 -5.86 9.82 4.76
CA ILE A 114 -4.51 9.31 5.01
C ILE A 114 -3.44 9.99 4.14
N VAL A 115 -2.19 9.97 4.63
CA VAL A 115 -0.97 10.16 3.84
C VAL A 115 -0.09 8.92 4.03
N GLU A 116 0.24 8.24 2.94
CA GLU A 116 1.03 7.01 2.92
C GLU A 116 2.37 7.24 2.23
N VAL A 117 3.45 6.70 2.81
CA VAL A 117 4.75 6.56 2.14
C VAL A 117 5.06 5.07 1.97
N LYS A 118 5.46 4.68 0.76
CA LYS A 118 5.85 3.31 0.42
C LYS A 118 6.94 3.27 -0.66
N PRO A 119 7.68 2.16 -0.81
CA PRO A 119 8.66 2.00 -1.87
C PRO A 119 8.07 2.19 -3.27
N GLN A 120 8.85 2.82 -4.15
CA GLN A 120 8.55 2.84 -5.57
C GLN A 120 8.59 1.42 -6.11
N GLY A 121 7.64 1.05 -6.97
CA GLY A 121 7.52 -0.31 -7.51
C GLY A 121 6.62 -1.24 -6.69
N VAL A 122 5.96 -0.71 -5.64
CA VAL A 122 4.86 -1.38 -4.95
C VAL A 122 3.54 -0.73 -5.34
N SER A 123 2.77 -1.40 -6.20
CA SER A 123 1.44 -0.95 -6.60
C SER A 123 0.49 -2.13 -6.85
N LYS A 124 -0.81 -1.86 -6.69
CA LYS A 124 -1.83 -2.87 -6.96
C LYS A 124 -1.80 -3.30 -8.45
N GLY A 125 -1.47 -2.37 -9.36
CA GLY A 125 -1.27 -2.67 -10.78
C GLY A 125 -0.17 -3.70 -11.03
N LEU A 126 1.01 -3.50 -10.44
CA LEU A 126 2.13 -4.46 -10.56
C LEU A 126 1.76 -5.83 -9.96
N ALA A 127 0.95 -5.86 -8.90
CA ALA A 127 0.43 -7.12 -8.37
C ALA A 127 -0.48 -7.83 -9.38
N VAL A 128 -1.36 -7.11 -10.06
CA VAL A 128 -2.24 -7.66 -11.11
C VAL A 128 -1.41 -8.18 -12.28
N GLU A 129 -0.42 -7.42 -12.76
CA GLU A 129 0.48 -7.85 -13.84
C GLU A 129 1.19 -9.16 -13.48
N LYS A 130 1.72 -9.28 -12.25
CA LYS A 130 2.33 -10.52 -11.75
C LYS A 130 1.37 -11.70 -11.72
N VAL A 131 0.12 -11.48 -11.30
CA VAL A 131 -0.91 -12.53 -11.25
C VAL A 131 -1.23 -13.03 -12.66
N ILE A 132 -1.50 -12.12 -13.60
CA ILE A 132 -1.83 -12.48 -14.99
C ILE A 132 -0.64 -13.18 -15.65
N HIS A 133 0.57 -12.65 -15.51
CA HIS A 133 1.78 -13.25 -16.06
C HIS A 133 1.97 -14.68 -15.58
N ARG A 134 1.88 -14.91 -14.26
CA ARG A 134 2.01 -16.24 -13.67
C ARG A 134 0.90 -17.20 -14.13
N MET A 135 -0.31 -16.71 -14.35
CA MET A 135 -1.40 -17.53 -14.91
C MET A 135 -1.09 -17.97 -16.33
N VAL A 136 -0.62 -17.05 -17.18
CA VAL A 136 -0.22 -17.33 -18.57
C VAL A 136 0.96 -18.31 -18.62
N GLU A 137 2.00 -18.11 -17.82
CA GLU A 137 3.17 -19.01 -17.74
C GLU A 137 2.79 -20.43 -17.33
N ASN A 138 1.79 -20.57 -16.46
CA ASN A 138 1.29 -21.87 -16.02
C ASN A 138 0.29 -22.50 -17.01
N GLY A 139 0.07 -21.90 -18.19
CA GLY A 139 -0.86 -22.38 -19.21
C GLY A 139 -2.33 -22.17 -18.88
N ASN A 140 -2.65 -21.30 -17.92
CA ASN A 140 -4.01 -21.00 -17.45
C ASN A 140 -4.37 -19.53 -17.75
N SER A 141 -4.18 -19.08 -19.00
CA SER A 141 -4.52 -17.72 -19.41
C SER A 141 -6.02 -17.44 -19.16
N PRO A 142 -6.38 -16.34 -18.48
CA PRO A 142 -7.77 -16.04 -18.21
C PRO A 142 -8.51 -15.59 -19.48
N ASP A 143 -9.66 -16.21 -19.78
CA ASP A 143 -10.55 -15.77 -20.86
C ASP A 143 -11.35 -14.50 -20.51
N MET A 144 -11.50 -14.23 -19.21
CA MET A 144 -12.20 -13.07 -18.67
C MET A 144 -11.50 -12.58 -17.40
N VAL A 145 -11.30 -11.26 -17.31
CA VAL A 145 -10.77 -10.60 -16.12
C VAL A 145 -11.84 -9.64 -15.59
N MET A 146 -12.13 -9.73 -14.29
CA MET A 146 -13.00 -8.80 -13.57
C MET A 146 -12.19 -8.12 -12.48
N CYS A 147 -12.20 -6.79 -12.45
CA CYS A 147 -11.49 -5.98 -11.48
C CYS A 147 -12.47 -5.03 -10.80
N ILE A 148 -12.38 -4.92 -9.47
CA ILE A 148 -13.25 -4.06 -8.65
C ILE A 148 -12.34 -3.32 -7.66
N GLY A 149 -12.58 -2.03 -7.52
CA GLY A 149 -11.90 -1.14 -6.59
C GLY A 149 -12.70 0.15 -6.39
N ASP A 150 -12.42 0.85 -5.29
CA ASP A 150 -13.17 2.02 -4.84
C ASP A 150 -12.29 3.24 -4.54
N ASP A 151 -10.97 3.05 -4.46
CA ASP A 151 -10.02 4.08 -4.08
C ASP A 151 -9.06 4.43 -5.23
N ARG A 152 -8.42 5.60 -5.15
CA ARG A 152 -7.44 6.08 -6.13
C ARG A 152 -6.29 5.10 -6.34
N SER A 153 -5.95 4.30 -5.33
CA SER A 153 -4.92 3.26 -5.46
C SER A 153 -5.33 2.08 -6.37
N ASP A 154 -6.64 1.90 -6.63
CA ASP A 154 -7.17 0.86 -7.52
C ASP A 154 -7.09 1.24 -9.00
N GLU A 155 -6.95 2.53 -9.33
CA GLU A 155 -6.70 2.99 -10.71
C GLU A 155 -5.46 2.32 -11.31
N ASP A 156 -4.42 2.09 -10.48
CA ASP A 156 -3.22 1.35 -10.87
C ASP A 156 -3.60 -0.09 -11.36
N MET A 157 -4.61 -0.74 -10.76
CA MET A 157 -5.09 -2.06 -11.22
C MET A 157 -5.83 -1.98 -12.54
N PHE A 158 -6.73 -1.00 -12.69
CA PHE A 158 -7.54 -0.85 -13.89
C PHE A 158 -6.66 -0.57 -15.11
N GLU A 159 -5.66 0.28 -14.96
CA GLU A 159 -4.70 0.59 -16.03
C GLU A 159 -3.88 -0.65 -16.44
N SER A 160 -3.42 -1.45 -15.47
CA SER A 160 -2.63 -2.65 -15.74
C SER A 160 -3.38 -3.74 -16.52
N ILE A 161 -4.71 -3.83 -16.42
CA ILE A 161 -5.51 -4.84 -17.14
C ILE A 161 -5.75 -4.46 -18.60
N LEU A 162 -5.63 -3.17 -18.94
CA LEU A 162 -5.84 -2.66 -20.30
C LEU A 162 -4.60 -2.79 -21.20
N LYS A 163 -3.47 -3.24 -20.65
CA LYS A 163 -2.20 -3.43 -21.36
C LYS A 163 -2.11 -4.83 -21.97
#